data_AF-A0AA40DQ04-F1
#
_entry.id   AF-A0AA40DQ04-F1
#
_cell.length_a   1.000
_cell.length_b   1.000
_cell.length_c   1.000
_cell.angle_alpha   90.00
_cell.angle_beta   90.00
_cell.angle_gamma   90.00
#
_symmetry.space_group_name_H-M   'P 1'
#
loop_
_entity.id
_entity.type
_entity.pdbx_description
1 polymer ?
#
loop_
_entity_poly.entity_id
_entity_poly.type
_entity_poly.pdbx_seq_one_letter_code
_entity_poly.pdbx_strand_id
1 'polypeptide(L)'
;MDDQQRAVVVGISGCSSSGKTTLARLLRDMFPGTFILHQDDFYKTEDQLPMKEGLLDWDCPEAISVPDMEQCLAHIRSTGAFPVSLTTSSSPPLSQRADHGCCPPPPTPLNTATATPASSSLTTALPPSPPALQTALVDSKEDQNSVGACPAAPERIAAAAARVQAWLRPGQPGSLVFSPPTSSKSPSPPPPKVCLLDGFLLYSPDTAVRAIMSAIDIKLFLLVSRAKATRRREARDGYVTLEGFWKDPPGYVDKIVWPNYAAAHAWLFAGGDVERGVLDPDAAARYGILVPGIQQGVAATGEGGASDGGVDVDVDFADILDWAVDTLMRKLEEVVLGMSS
;
A
#
# COMPACT_ATOMS: atom_id res chain seq x y z
N MET A 1 -1.55 -7.76 16.76
CA MET A 1 -1.31 -6.31 16.69
C MET A 1 -1.02 -5.82 18.09
N ASP A 2 -0.05 -4.92 18.30
CA ASP A 2 0.26 -4.42 19.64
C ASP A 2 -0.91 -3.58 20.19
N ASP A 3 -1.15 -3.62 21.51
CA ASP A 3 -2.28 -2.91 22.16
C ASP A 3 -2.30 -1.39 21.90
N GLN A 4 -1.16 -0.80 21.56
CA GLN A 4 -1.02 0.63 21.27
C GLN A 4 -1.14 0.95 19.77
N GLN A 5 -1.11 -0.05 18.90
CA GLN A 5 -1.18 0.15 17.45
C GLN A 5 -2.64 0.44 17.05
N ARG A 6 -2.82 1.36 16.10
CA ARG A 6 -4.12 1.85 15.60
C ARG A 6 -4.35 1.60 14.11
N ALA A 7 -3.32 1.27 13.35
CA ALA A 7 -3.44 0.86 11.96
C ALA A 7 -2.65 -0.42 11.67
N VAL A 8 -3.25 -1.33 10.90
CA VAL A 8 -2.54 -2.41 10.22
C VAL A 8 -1.96 -1.86 8.92
N VAL A 9 -0.65 -2.02 8.72
CA VAL A 9 0.05 -1.58 7.52
C VAL A 9 0.16 -2.76 6.55
N VAL A 10 -0.42 -2.59 5.36
CA VAL A 10 -0.39 -3.56 4.26
C VAL A 10 0.48 -2.99 3.15
N GLY A 11 1.64 -3.58 2.93
CA GLY A 11 2.49 -3.25 1.80
C GLY A 11 1.95 -3.87 0.53
N ILE A 12 1.92 -3.10 -0.55
CA ILE A 12 1.69 -3.59 -1.91
C ILE A 12 2.92 -3.17 -2.70
N SER A 13 3.78 -4.15 -3.01
CA SER A 13 5.04 -3.90 -3.72
C SER A 13 5.20 -4.74 -4.97
N GLY A 14 6.28 -4.50 -5.71
CA GLY A 14 6.52 -5.02 -7.06
C GLY A 14 6.99 -3.91 -7.99
N CYS A 15 7.45 -4.28 -9.19
CA CYS A 15 8.04 -3.31 -10.11
C CYS A 15 7.06 -2.19 -10.50
N SER A 16 7.59 -1.06 -10.98
CA SER A 16 6.77 0.00 -11.56
C SER A 16 5.88 -0.56 -12.68
N SER A 17 4.64 -0.06 -12.79
CA SER A 17 3.61 -0.53 -13.74
C SER A 17 3.09 -1.98 -13.59
N SER A 18 3.29 -2.63 -12.44
CA SER A 18 2.70 -3.95 -12.16
C SER A 18 1.19 -3.94 -11.88
N GLY A 19 0.64 -2.80 -11.42
CA GLY A 19 -0.80 -2.63 -11.10
C GLY A 19 -1.09 -2.34 -9.63
N LYS A 20 -0.06 -2.01 -8.83
CA LYS A 20 -0.16 -1.72 -7.38
C LYS A 20 -1.19 -0.63 -7.06
N THR A 21 -1.09 0.55 -7.68
CA THR A 21 -2.01 1.68 -7.48
C THR A 21 -3.46 1.31 -7.75
N THR A 22 -3.72 0.58 -8.83
CA THR A 22 -5.06 0.09 -9.15
C THR A 22 -5.57 -0.86 -8.08
N LEU A 23 -4.75 -1.82 -7.64
CA LEU A 23 -5.12 -2.76 -6.60
C LEU A 23 -5.37 -2.06 -5.25
N ALA A 24 -4.49 -1.13 -4.86
CA ALA A 24 -4.60 -0.37 -3.63
C ALA A 24 -5.93 0.42 -3.57
N ARG A 25 -6.31 1.09 -4.67
CA ARG A 25 -7.58 1.83 -4.76
C ARG A 25 -8.80 0.92 -4.64
N LEU A 26 -8.80 -0.22 -5.32
CA LEU A 26 -9.88 -1.19 -5.21
C LEU A 26 -10.02 -1.75 -3.79
N LEU A 27 -8.91 -2.14 -3.15
CA LEU A 27 -8.92 -2.63 -1.76
C LEU A 27 -9.38 -1.54 -0.79
N ARG A 28 -8.93 -0.30 -0.96
CA ARG A 28 -9.41 0.85 -0.16
C ARG A 28 -10.91 1.01 -0.23
N ASP A 29 -11.49 0.87 -1.41
CA ASP A 29 -12.92 1.07 -1.62
C ASP A 29 -13.77 -0.10 -1.06
N MET A 30 -13.19 -1.31 -0.97
CA MET A 30 -13.87 -2.50 -0.46
C MET A 30 -13.80 -2.65 1.07
N PHE A 31 -12.67 -2.30 1.70
CA PHE A 31 -12.43 -2.57 3.12
C PHE A 31 -12.70 -1.35 4.03
N PRO A 32 -13.38 -1.50 5.19
CA PRO A 32 -13.68 -0.39 6.09
C PRO A 32 -12.43 0.26 6.68
N GLY A 33 -12.47 1.58 6.87
CA GLY A 33 -11.40 2.30 7.56
C GLY A 33 -10.04 2.26 6.85
N THR A 34 -10.05 2.01 5.53
CA THR A 34 -8.84 1.88 4.71
C THR A 34 -8.46 3.19 4.04
N PHE A 35 -7.17 3.49 3.98
CA PHE A 35 -6.58 4.61 3.24
C PHE A 35 -5.24 4.20 2.62
N ILE A 36 -4.74 4.99 1.67
CA ILE A 36 -3.52 4.67 0.91
C ILE A 36 -2.45 5.71 1.26
N LEU A 37 -1.24 5.23 1.54
CA LEU A 37 -0.01 6.02 1.57
C LEU A 37 0.85 5.61 0.38
N HIS A 38 1.26 6.57 -0.44
CA HIS A 38 2.09 6.32 -1.61
C HIS A 38 3.56 6.60 -1.29
N GLN A 39 4.47 5.69 -1.67
CA GLN A 39 5.92 5.88 -1.55
C GLN A 39 6.38 7.13 -2.30
N ASP A 40 5.72 7.46 -3.41
CA ASP A 40 6.01 8.60 -4.28
C ASP A 40 5.80 9.96 -3.58
N ASP A 41 5.01 10.00 -2.50
CA ASP A 41 4.86 11.23 -1.69
C ASP A 41 6.12 11.58 -0.89
N PHE A 42 7.11 10.67 -0.85
CA PHE A 42 8.40 10.85 -0.18
C PHE A 42 9.57 11.03 -1.14
N TYR A 43 9.32 11.32 -2.42
CA TYR A 43 10.39 11.72 -3.34
C TYR A 43 11.07 12.99 -2.86
N LYS A 44 12.40 13.02 -2.99
CA LYS A 44 13.18 14.25 -2.87
C LYS A 44 12.96 15.14 -4.10
N THR A 45 13.35 16.40 -3.98
CA THR A 45 13.35 17.35 -5.09
C THR A 45 14.39 16.96 -6.15
N GLU A 46 14.18 17.35 -7.42
CA GLU A 46 15.00 16.91 -8.56
C GLU A 46 16.49 17.27 -8.39
N ASP A 47 16.80 18.39 -7.72
CA ASP A 47 18.17 18.83 -7.42
C ASP A 47 18.91 17.90 -6.43
N GLN A 48 18.18 17.07 -5.70
CA GLN A 48 18.72 16.10 -4.73
C GLN A 48 18.77 14.67 -5.27
N LEU A 49 18.21 14.42 -6.46
CA LEU A 49 18.20 13.10 -7.04
C LEU A 49 19.57 12.72 -7.60
N PRO A 50 19.98 11.44 -7.46
CA PRO A 50 21.19 10.96 -8.11
C PRO A 50 21.03 10.92 -9.63
N MET A 51 22.16 10.99 -10.32
CA MET A 51 22.22 10.84 -11.77
C MET A 51 22.86 9.49 -12.12
N LYS A 52 22.27 8.76 -13.06
CA LYS A 52 22.79 7.51 -13.59
C LYS A 52 22.70 7.55 -15.11
N GLU A 53 23.81 7.23 -15.78
CA GLU A 53 23.91 7.33 -17.26
C GLU A 53 23.48 8.68 -17.85
N GLY A 54 23.68 9.78 -17.11
CA GLY A 54 23.29 11.12 -17.53
C GLY A 54 21.78 11.41 -17.41
N LEU A 55 21.02 10.58 -16.72
CA LEU A 55 19.59 10.72 -16.45
C LEU A 55 19.35 10.82 -14.93
N LEU A 56 18.34 11.59 -14.52
CA LEU A 56 17.89 11.60 -13.12
C LEU A 56 17.35 10.21 -12.76
N ASP A 57 17.79 9.65 -11.65
CA ASP A 57 17.39 8.32 -11.22
C ASP A 57 16.32 8.38 -10.14
N TRP A 58 15.06 8.33 -10.58
CA TRP A 58 13.89 8.26 -9.71
C TRP A 58 13.66 6.86 -9.12
N ASP A 59 14.25 5.81 -9.67
CA ASP A 59 13.89 4.42 -9.35
C ASP A 59 14.87 3.78 -8.34
N CYS A 60 15.57 4.60 -7.56
CA CYS A 60 16.55 4.16 -6.56
C CYS A 60 16.16 4.56 -5.12
N PRO A 61 16.66 3.86 -4.08
CA PRO A 61 16.39 4.22 -2.69
C PRO A 61 16.81 5.64 -2.33
N GLU A 62 17.89 6.16 -2.93
CA GLU A 62 18.42 7.49 -2.68
C GLU A 62 17.48 8.62 -3.13
N ALA A 63 16.57 8.34 -4.07
CA ALA A 63 15.53 9.27 -4.50
C ALA A 63 14.44 9.49 -3.44
N ILE A 64 14.32 8.59 -2.47
CA ILE A 64 13.25 8.58 -1.47
C ILE A 64 13.78 9.07 -0.11
N SER A 65 13.00 9.90 0.57
CA SER A 65 13.24 10.26 1.97
C SER A 65 12.76 9.13 2.89
N VAL A 66 13.61 8.12 3.08
CA VAL A 66 13.34 7.02 4.02
C VAL A 66 13.06 7.51 5.45
N PRO A 67 13.82 8.49 6.02
CA PRO A 67 13.55 8.97 7.38
C PRO A 67 12.15 9.58 7.55
N ASP A 68 11.62 10.26 6.52
CA ASP A 68 10.27 10.84 6.58
C ASP A 68 9.20 9.77 6.45
N MET A 69 9.42 8.76 5.60
CA MET A 69 8.51 7.63 5.46
C MET A 69 8.45 6.80 6.74
N GLU A 70 9.58 6.57 7.42
CA GLU A 70 9.62 5.90 8.73
C GLU A 70 8.84 6.66 9.80
N GLN A 71 9.04 7.98 9.90
CA GLN A 71 8.30 8.82 10.84
C GLN A 71 6.79 8.81 10.55
N CYS A 72 6.41 8.87 9.27
CA CYS A 72 5.02 8.81 8.85
C CYS A 72 4.38 7.46 9.20
N LEU A 73 5.05 6.35 8.93
CA LEU A 73 4.59 5.00 9.28
C LEU A 73 4.49 4.82 10.80
N ALA A 74 5.45 5.30 11.57
CA ALA A 74 5.38 5.28 13.04
C ALA A 74 4.17 6.06 13.57
N HIS A 75 3.89 7.23 12.96
CA HIS A 75 2.70 8.01 13.29
C HIS A 75 1.41 7.27 12.92
N ILE A 76 1.29 6.77 11.69
CA ILE A 76 0.12 5.99 11.22
C ILE A 76 -0.13 4.78 12.12
N ARG A 77 0.93 4.02 12.46
CA ARG A 77 0.82 2.87 13.35
C ARG A 77 0.30 3.25 14.72
N SER A 78 0.64 4.42 15.27
CA SER A 78 0.21 4.85 16.60
C SER A 78 -1.11 5.60 16.64
N THR A 79 -1.53 6.27 15.56
CA THR A 79 -2.73 7.13 15.54
C THR A 79 -3.83 6.62 14.62
N GLY A 80 -3.50 5.82 13.62
CA GLY A 80 -4.42 5.40 12.56
C GLY A 80 -4.71 6.51 11.53
N ALA A 81 -3.91 7.57 11.50
CA ALA A 81 -4.10 8.72 10.63
C ALA A 81 -2.75 9.22 10.08
N PHE A 82 -2.76 10.12 9.10
CA PHE A 82 -1.55 10.79 8.64
C PHE A 82 -1.01 11.80 9.67
N PRO A 83 0.31 12.07 9.71
CA PRO A 83 0.94 13.03 10.62
C PRO A 83 0.50 14.51 10.47
N VAL A 84 -0.48 14.80 9.60
CA VAL A 84 -1.13 16.10 9.46
C VAL A 84 -2.63 15.99 9.72
N SER A 85 -3.03 16.03 10.98
CA SER A 85 -4.45 16.17 11.33
C SER A 85 -4.64 17.14 12.49
N LEU A 86 -4.65 18.46 12.22
CA LEU A 86 -5.35 19.42 13.06
C LEU A 86 -5.93 20.61 12.25
N THR A 87 -7.24 20.82 12.49
CA THR A 87 -8.11 21.99 12.26
C THR A 87 -8.67 22.24 10.84
N THR A 88 -9.85 21.70 10.55
CA THR A 88 -11.12 22.45 10.39
C THR A 88 -12.30 21.48 10.55
N SER A 89 -13.45 21.96 11.03
CA SER A 89 -14.63 21.20 11.47
C SER A 89 -15.44 20.48 10.37
N SER A 90 -14.76 19.98 9.34
CA SER A 90 -15.30 19.12 8.30
C SER A 90 -14.14 18.30 7.74
N SER A 91 -13.92 17.09 8.29
CA SER A 91 -12.79 16.24 7.90
C SER A 91 -12.82 15.93 6.40
N PRO A 92 -11.85 16.41 5.59
CA PRO A 92 -11.71 15.93 4.21
C PRO A 92 -11.23 14.46 4.21
N PRO A 93 -11.51 13.68 3.15
CA PRO A 93 -11.08 12.30 3.07
C PRO A 93 -9.55 12.19 3.02
N LEU A 94 -9.00 11.18 3.71
CA LEU A 94 -7.56 10.93 3.87
C LEU A 94 -6.86 10.46 2.57
N SER A 95 -7.56 10.39 1.43
CA SER A 95 -7.02 10.18 0.08
C SER A 95 -8.08 10.56 -0.95
N GLN A 96 -7.69 10.94 -2.17
CA GLN A 96 -8.68 11.27 -3.21
C GLN A 96 -9.39 9.99 -3.69
N ARG A 97 -10.72 10.00 -3.67
CA ARG A 97 -11.55 8.93 -4.24
C ARG A 97 -11.74 9.20 -5.73
N ALA A 98 -10.95 8.56 -6.58
CA ALA A 98 -11.32 8.43 -7.99
C ALA A 98 -12.50 7.46 -8.10
N ASP A 99 -13.53 7.83 -8.87
CA ASP A 99 -14.70 6.99 -9.12
C ASP A 99 -14.28 5.82 -10.03
N HIS A 100 -14.08 4.65 -9.44
CA HIS A 100 -13.78 3.40 -10.14
C HIS A 100 -15.05 2.64 -10.57
N GLY A 101 -16.19 3.33 -10.70
CA GLY A 101 -17.47 2.71 -11.07
C GLY A 101 -18.10 1.89 -9.94
N CYS A 102 -17.67 2.12 -8.69
CA CYS A 102 -18.30 1.53 -7.51
C CYS A 102 -19.46 2.41 -7.06
N CYS A 103 -20.65 1.83 -7.00
CA CYS A 103 -21.85 2.53 -6.53
C CYS A 103 -21.64 3.00 -5.07
N PRO A 104 -21.90 4.27 -4.73
CA PRO A 104 -21.68 4.77 -3.38
C PRO A 104 -22.58 4.05 -2.36
N PRO A 105 -22.10 3.81 -1.13
CA PRO A 105 -22.93 3.22 -0.07
C PRO A 105 -24.08 4.16 0.31
N PRO A 106 -25.24 3.62 0.74
CA PRO A 106 -26.38 4.44 1.15
C PRO A 106 -26.05 5.25 2.43
N PRO A 107 -26.56 6.48 2.56
CA PRO A 107 -26.26 7.34 3.70
C PRO A 107 -26.88 6.82 5.00
N THR A 108 -26.07 6.77 6.07
CA THR A 108 -26.52 6.54 7.44
C THR A 108 -27.33 7.74 7.95
N PRO A 109 -28.46 7.56 8.65
CA PRO A 109 -29.28 8.67 9.12
C PRO A 109 -28.57 9.47 10.23
N LEU A 110 -28.42 10.79 10.03
CA LEU A 110 -27.92 11.73 11.04
C LEU A 110 -28.98 11.96 12.12
N ASN A 111 -28.60 11.75 13.38
CA ASN A 111 -29.36 12.19 14.55
C ASN A 111 -29.01 13.67 14.83
N THR A 112 -29.97 14.56 14.68
CA THR A 112 -29.84 16.01 14.96
C THR A 112 -30.18 16.32 16.42
N ALA A 113 -29.22 16.85 17.17
CA ALA A 113 -29.49 17.61 18.39
C ALA A 113 -28.38 18.65 18.66
N THR A 114 -28.71 19.89 18.28
CA THR A 114 -28.28 21.22 18.73
C THR A 114 -27.50 21.36 20.05
N ALA A 115 -26.46 22.20 20.07
CA ALA A 115 -26.46 23.55 20.67
C ALA A 115 -25.05 24.12 20.91
N THR A 116 -24.78 25.34 20.42
CA THR A 116 -23.63 26.21 20.71
C THR A 116 -23.84 26.97 22.03
N PRO A 117 -22.75 27.41 22.71
CA PRO A 117 -22.49 28.86 22.74
C PRO A 117 -21.00 29.26 22.69
N ALA A 118 -20.78 30.57 22.66
CA ALA A 118 -19.60 31.28 22.22
C ALA A 118 -18.57 31.66 23.31
N SER A 119 -17.32 31.85 22.82
CA SER A 119 -16.29 32.85 23.17
C SER A 119 -15.67 32.94 24.58
N SER A 120 -14.34 32.85 24.66
CA SER A 120 -13.47 33.92 25.21
C SER A 120 -11.97 33.57 25.12
N SER A 121 -11.18 34.60 24.85
CA SER A 121 -9.76 34.60 24.50
C SER A 121 -8.83 34.47 25.71
N LEU A 122 -7.71 33.75 25.58
CA LEU A 122 -6.47 34.01 26.32
C LEU A 122 -5.26 33.62 25.45
N THR A 123 -4.52 34.63 25.02
CA THR A 123 -3.23 34.52 24.32
C THR A 123 -2.16 34.14 25.34
N THR A 124 -1.48 33.02 25.15
CA THR A 124 -0.23 32.71 25.85
C THR A 124 0.74 32.14 24.83
N ALA A 125 1.90 32.80 24.69
CA ALA A 125 2.94 32.47 23.72
C ALA A 125 3.55 31.09 24.03
N LEU A 126 3.62 30.24 23.00
CA LEU A 126 4.32 28.95 23.04
C LEU A 126 5.79 29.11 22.57
N PRO A 127 6.74 28.30 23.11
CA PRO A 127 8.15 28.31 22.72
C PRO A 127 8.34 27.77 21.28
N PRO A 128 9.51 28.00 20.64
CA PRO A 128 9.69 27.79 19.21
C PRO A 128 9.49 26.32 18.83
N SER A 129 8.67 26.12 17.80
CA SER A 129 8.36 24.83 17.18
C SER A 129 9.62 24.16 16.61
N PRO A 130 9.75 22.82 16.69
CA PRO A 130 10.68 22.09 15.85
C PRO A 130 10.32 22.28 14.36
N PRO A 131 11.27 22.10 13.42
CA PRO A 131 11.03 22.37 12.00
C PRO A 131 9.81 21.57 11.51
N ALA A 132 8.91 22.27 10.83
CA ALA A 132 7.63 21.75 10.38
C ALA A 132 7.82 20.53 9.47
N LEU A 133 7.24 19.38 9.85
CA LEU A 133 6.88 18.37 8.86
C LEU A 133 5.97 19.05 7.84
N GLN A 134 6.40 19.06 6.59
CA GLN A 134 5.74 19.73 5.47
C GLN A 134 4.28 19.26 5.37
N THR A 135 3.38 20.22 5.20
CA THR A 135 1.90 20.12 5.22
C THR A 135 1.28 19.31 4.06
N ALA A 136 1.92 18.25 3.56
CA ALA A 136 1.73 17.77 2.18
C ALA A 136 1.09 16.37 1.98
N LEU A 137 0.72 15.63 3.04
CA LEU A 137 0.24 14.24 2.86
C LEU A 137 -1.24 14.09 2.46
N VAL A 138 -2.00 15.18 2.39
CA VAL A 138 -3.42 15.14 1.96
C VAL A 138 -3.57 15.35 0.44
N ASP A 139 -2.50 15.81 -0.23
CA ASP A 139 -2.47 16.05 -1.69
C ASP A 139 -1.39 15.19 -2.34
N SER A 140 -1.64 13.87 -2.38
CA SER A 140 -0.69 12.91 -2.94
C SER A 140 -0.44 13.15 -4.42
N LYS A 141 0.83 13.07 -4.82
CA LYS A 141 1.26 13.23 -6.22
C LYS A 141 0.84 12.04 -7.08
N GLU A 142 0.87 10.83 -6.53
CA GLU A 142 0.43 9.62 -7.24
C GLU A 142 -1.09 9.66 -7.50
N ASP A 143 -1.87 10.32 -6.65
CA ASP A 143 -3.30 10.52 -6.90
C ASP A 143 -3.61 11.52 -8.03
N GLN A 144 -2.65 12.36 -8.40
CA GLN A 144 -2.75 13.29 -9.54
C GLN A 144 -2.34 12.63 -10.87
N ASN A 145 -1.70 11.46 -10.83
CA ASN A 145 -1.30 10.73 -12.02
C ASN A 145 -2.52 10.10 -12.74
N SER A 146 -2.47 10.10 -14.07
CA SER A 146 -3.48 9.40 -14.87
C SER A 146 -3.34 7.90 -14.67
N VAL A 147 -4.40 7.26 -14.18
CA VAL A 147 -4.46 5.80 -14.05
C VAL A 147 -5.28 5.26 -15.20
N GLY A 148 -4.70 4.32 -15.96
CA GLY A 148 -5.41 3.65 -17.05
C GLY A 148 -6.65 2.88 -16.57
N ALA A 149 -7.50 2.46 -17.51
CA ALA A 149 -8.68 1.68 -17.19
C ALA A 149 -8.32 0.42 -16.37
N CYS A 150 -9.14 0.12 -15.35
CA CYS A 150 -8.97 -1.10 -14.57
C CYS A 150 -9.05 -2.32 -15.50
N PRO A 151 -8.07 -3.23 -15.50
CA PRO A 151 -8.10 -4.39 -16.39
C PRO A 151 -9.16 -5.43 -16.00
N ALA A 152 -9.65 -5.42 -14.74
CA ALA A 152 -10.70 -6.33 -14.30
C ALA A 152 -12.08 -5.84 -14.75
N ALA A 153 -12.92 -6.78 -15.17
CA ALA A 153 -14.30 -6.50 -15.52
C ALA A 153 -15.09 -6.00 -14.28
N PRO A 154 -16.05 -5.05 -14.44
CA PRO A 154 -16.85 -4.53 -13.33
C PRO A 154 -17.54 -5.60 -12.49
N GLU A 155 -17.96 -6.71 -13.12
CA GLU A 155 -18.61 -7.84 -12.46
C GLU A 155 -17.67 -8.56 -11.50
N ARG A 156 -16.39 -8.71 -11.88
CA ARG A 156 -15.36 -9.30 -11.00
C ARG A 156 -15.07 -8.39 -9.81
N ILE A 157 -15.00 -7.08 -10.03
CA ILE A 157 -14.83 -6.08 -8.96
C ILE A 157 -16.01 -6.12 -7.99
N ALA A 158 -17.25 -6.15 -8.51
CA ALA A 158 -18.45 -6.22 -7.70
C ALA A 158 -18.54 -7.54 -6.91
N ALA A 159 -18.14 -8.67 -7.51
CA ALA A 159 -18.07 -9.96 -6.83
C ALA A 159 -17.06 -9.94 -5.68
N ALA A 160 -15.87 -9.38 -5.89
CA ALA A 160 -14.86 -9.22 -4.85
C ALA A 160 -15.36 -8.34 -3.69
N ALA A 161 -15.98 -7.19 -3.99
CA ALA A 161 -16.60 -6.34 -3.00
C ALA A 161 -17.72 -7.07 -2.22
N ALA A 162 -18.55 -7.88 -2.89
CA ALA A 162 -19.60 -8.66 -2.26
C ALA A 162 -19.06 -9.70 -1.27
N ARG A 163 -17.89 -10.31 -1.56
CA ARG A 163 -17.21 -11.22 -0.61
C ARG A 163 -16.78 -10.49 0.66
N VAL A 164 -16.19 -9.30 0.52
CA VAL A 164 -15.84 -8.46 1.68
C VAL A 164 -17.08 -8.09 2.49
N GLN A 165 -18.18 -7.69 1.83
CA GLN A 165 -19.43 -7.39 2.52
C GLN A 165 -20.03 -8.61 3.25
N ALA A 166 -19.90 -9.82 2.69
CA ALA A 166 -20.32 -11.04 3.36
C ALA A 166 -19.46 -11.33 4.59
N TRP A 167 -18.15 -11.15 4.50
CA TRP A 167 -17.18 -11.29 5.60
C TRP A 167 -17.36 -10.26 6.72
N LEU A 168 -17.93 -9.09 6.43
CA LEU A 168 -18.25 -8.05 7.40
C LEU A 168 -19.60 -8.27 8.13
N ARG A 169 -20.39 -9.28 7.76
CA ARG A 169 -21.69 -9.52 8.40
C ARG A 169 -21.54 -9.88 9.89
N PRO A 170 -22.52 -9.53 10.74
CA PRO A 170 -22.49 -9.90 12.15
C PRO A 170 -22.25 -11.41 12.34
N GLY A 171 -21.31 -11.75 13.22
CA GLY A 171 -20.93 -13.14 13.50
C GLY A 171 -19.87 -13.72 12.54
N GLN A 172 -19.44 -12.96 11.52
CA GLN A 172 -18.30 -13.30 10.68
C GLN A 172 -17.01 -12.65 11.21
N PRO A 173 -15.82 -13.17 10.90
CA PRO A 173 -14.56 -12.66 11.44
C PRO A 173 -14.32 -11.18 11.16
N GLY A 174 -14.69 -10.68 9.97
CA GLY A 174 -14.51 -9.27 9.61
C GLY A 174 -15.30 -8.31 10.50
N SER A 175 -16.47 -8.73 11.00
CA SER A 175 -17.22 -7.93 11.98
C SER A 175 -16.47 -7.77 13.30
N LEU A 176 -15.70 -8.78 13.72
CA LEU A 176 -14.88 -8.72 14.94
C LEU A 176 -13.63 -7.86 14.74
N VAL A 177 -13.05 -7.87 13.54
CA VAL A 177 -11.89 -7.04 13.18
C VAL A 177 -12.25 -5.54 13.28
N PHE A 178 -13.38 -5.13 12.70
CA PHE A 178 -13.75 -3.71 12.58
C PHE A 178 -14.84 -3.24 13.56
N SER A 179 -15.40 -4.12 14.37
CA SER A 179 -16.43 -3.80 15.37
C SER A 179 -16.34 -4.76 16.55
N PRO A 180 -15.25 -4.71 17.34
CA PRO A 180 -15.08 -5.60 18.48
C PRO A 180 -16.22 -5.38 19.50
N PRO A 181 -16.71 -6.45 20.15
CA PRO A 181 -17.81 -6.34 21.11
C PRO A 181 -17.44 -5.43 22.28
N THR A 182 -18.32 -4.48 22.59
CA THR A 182 -18.15 -3.56 23.71
C THR A 182 -18.41 -4.30 25.03
N SER A 183 -17.40 -4.38 25.90
CA SER A 183 -17.62 -4.85 27.27
C SER A 183 -18.24 -3.72 28.10
N SER A 184 -19.21 -4.02 28.97
CA SER A 184 -19.91 -3.03 29.82
C SER A 184 -19.03 -2.34 30.87
N LYS A 185 -17.74 -2.70 30.97
CA LYS A 185 -16.82 -2.25 32.03
C LYS A 185 -15.68 -1.33 31.55
N SER A 186 -15.51 -1.14 30.24
CA SER A 186 -14.49 -0.24 29.67
C SER A 186 -14.87 0.14 28.23
N PRO A 187 -14.66 1.40 27.78
CA PRO A 187 -14.80 1.72 26.36
C PRO A 187 -13.87 0.83 25.54
N SER A 188 -14.42 0.13 24.54
CA SER A 188 -13.61 -0.63 23.59
C SER A 188 -12.70 0.33 22.83
N PRO A 189 -11.44 -0.05 22.52
CA PRO A 189 -10.62 0.74 21.63
C PRO A 189 -11.34 0.95 20.28
N PRO A 190 -11.14 2.09 19.60
CA PRO A 190 -11.64 2.28 18.25
C PRO A 190 -11.14 1.15 17.33
N PRO A 191 -11.92 0.77 16.31
CA PRO A 191 -11.50 -0.28 15.38
C PRO A 191 -10.21 0.12 14.66
N PRO A 192 -9.35 -0.86 14.34
CA PRO A 192 -8.12 -0.59 13.61
C PRO A 192 -8.42 0.01 12.24
N LYS A 193 -7.54 0.90 11.80
CA LYS A 193 -7.49 1.38 10.42
C LYS A 193 -6.63 0.44 9.58
N VAL A 194 -6.80 0.49 8.27
CA VAL A 194 -5.92 -0.21 7.33
C VAL A 194 -5.19 0.83 6.49
N CYS A 195 -3.86 0.83 6.55
CA CYS A 195 -3.03 1.67 5.70
C CYS A 195 -2.44 0.79 4.59
N LEU A 196 -2.86 1.03 3.35
CA LEU A 196 -2.25 0.42 2.18
C LEU A 196 -1.03 1.26 1.80
N LEU A 197 0.17 0.72 2.02
CA LEU A 197 1.42 1.33 1.58
C LEU A 197 1.72 0.86 0.16
N ASP A 198 1.57 1.74 -0.82
CA ASP A 198 1.83 1.48 -2.23
C ASP A 198 3.22 1.99 -2.62
N GLY A 199 4.07 1.11 -3.13
CA GLY A 199 5.43 1.49 -3.50
C GLY A 199 6.22 0.37 -4.18
N PHE A 200 7.25 0.72 -4.95
CA PHE A 200 8.05 -0.25 -5.70
C PHE A 200 9.34 -0.68 -5.00
N LEU A 201 9.73 -0.05 -3.88
CA LEU A 201 10.91 -0.38 -3.09
C LEU A 201 10.58 -0.65 -1.61
N LEU A 202 9.42 -1.22 -1.32
CA LEU A 202 8.97 -1.43 0.06
C LEU A 202 9.65 -2.63 0.74
N TYR A 203 10.14 -3.60 -0.05
CA TYR A 203 10.75 -4.83 0.46
C TYR A 203 12.20 -4.91 0.04
N SER A 204 13.09 -4.77 1.00
CA SER A 204 14.49 -5.10 0.79
C SER A 204 15.16 -5.45 2.13
N PRO A 205 16.07 -6.44 2.13
CA PRO A 205 16.87 -6.76 3.28
C PRO A 205 17.96 -5.70 3.52
N ASP A 206 18.18 -4.77 2.60
CA ASP A 206 19.14 -3.68 2.78
C ASP A 206 18.75 -2.82 3.99
N THR A 207 19.76 -2.46 4.78
CA THR A 207 19.64 -1.55 5.92
C THR A 207 18.95 -0.24 5.60
N ALA A 208 19.09 0.30 4.37
CA ALA A 208 18.52 1.58 3.99
C ALA A 208 16.99 1.61 4.05
N VAL A 209 16.30 0.50 3.79
CA VAL A 209 14.82 0.44 3.77
C VAL A 209 14.24 -0.66 4.67
N ARG A 210 15.09 -1.40 5.40
CA ARG A 210 14.67 -2.50 6.29
C ARG A 210 13.68 -2.04 7.37
N ALA A 211 13.82 -0.82 7.89
CA ALA A 211 12.90 -0.31 8.91
C ALA A 211 11.48 -0.09 8.37
N ILE A 212 11.35 0.43 7.14
CA ILE A 212 10.08 0.49 6.41
C ILE A 212 9.46 -0.90 6.29
N MET A 213 10.24 -1.86 5.76
CA MET A 213 9.77 -3.23 5.58
C MET A 213 9.33 -3.89 6.91
N SER A 214 10.01 -3.57 8.01
CA SER A 214 9.69 -4.07 9.35
C SER A 214 8.41 -3.46 9.93
N ALA A 215 8.04 -2.25 9.51
CA ALA A 215 6.81 -1.59 9.91
C ALA A 215 5.56 -2.09 9.14
N ILE A 216 5.72 -2.97 8.15
CA ILE A 216 4.63 -3.54 7.34
C ILE A 216 4.17 -4.87 7.95
N ASP A 217 2.91 -4.96 8.34
CA ASP A 217 2.32 -6.16 8.96
C ASP A 217 1.99 -7.23 7.91
N ILE A 218 1.47 -6.83 6.75
CA ILE A 218 1.06 -7.73 5.65
C ILE A 218 1.78 -7.31 4.38
N LYS A 219 2.53 -8.22 3.74
CA LYS A 219 3.40 -7.89 2.60
C LYS A 219 2.93 -8.56 1.32
N LEU A 220 2.14 -7.87 0.50
CA LEU A 220 1.71 -8.33 -0.82
C LEU A 220 2.74 -7.93 -1.88
N PHE A 221 3.06 -8.83 -2.80
CA PHE A 221 4.00 -8.59 -3.90
C PHE A 221 3.40 -9.00 -5.25
N LEU A 222 3.40 -8.06 -6.20
CA LEU A 222 2.88 -8.24 -7.55
C LEU A 222 4.02 -8.47 -8.52
N LEU A 223 4.01 -9.64 -9.16
CA LEU A 223 4.89 -9.98 -10.26
C LEU A 223 4.34 -9.50 -11.59
N VAL A 224 5.25 -9.13 -12.49
CA VAL A 224 4.97 -8.83 -13.90
C VAL A 224 6.27 -8.98 -14.69
N SER A 225 6.18 -9.45 -15.93
CA SER A 225 7.35 -9.57 -16.81
C SER A 225 7.94 -8.20 -17.17
N ARG A 226 9.25 -8.15 -17.45
CA ARG A 226 9.92 -6.96 -17.99
C ARG A 226 9.18 -6.39 -19.19
N ALA A 227 8.80 -7.25 -20.13
CA ALA A 227 8.15 -6.84 -21.36
C ALA A 227 6.81 -6.12 -21.10
N LYS A 228 5.99 -6.65 -20.18
CA LYS A 228 4.70 -6.06 -19.82
C LYS A 228 4.88 -4.79 -18.97
N ALA A 229 5.81 -4.77 -18.02
CA ALA A 229 6.15 -3.59 -17.24
C ALA A 229 6.65 -2.44 -18.12
N THR A 230 7.57 -2.73 -19.05
CA THR A 230 8.14 -1.76 -20.00
C THR A 230 7.05 -1.17 -20.89
N ARG A 231 6.27 -2.03 -21.55
CA ARG A 231 5.16 -1.60 -22.42
C ARG A 231 4.19 -0.67 -21.70
N ARG A 232 3.84 -1.00 -20.45
CA ARG A 232 2.92 -0.18 -19.64
C ARG A 232 3.56 1.13 -19.20
N ARG A 233 4.84 1.13 -18.85
CA ARG A 233 5.56 2.33 -18.41
C ARG A 233 5.76 3.32 -19.55
N GLU A 234 6.18 2.85 -20.71
CA GLU A 234 6.36 3.67 -21.92
C GLU A 234 5.05 4.25 -22.46
N ALA A 235 3.92 3.59 -22.18
CA ALA A 235 2.60 4.07 -22.55
C ALA A 235 2.03 5.13 -21.58
N ARG A 236 2.72 5.47 -20.48
CA ARG A 236 2.28 6.53 -19.56
C ARG A 236 2.50 7.90 -20.18
N ASP A 237 1.57 8.81 -19.92
CA ASP A 237 1.69 10.20 -20.35
C ASP A 237 2.86 10.91 -19.66
N GLY A 238 3.11 10.55 -18.41
CA GLY A 238 4.17 11.02 -17.53
C GLY A 238 3.74 10.95 -16.06
N TYR A 239 4.46 11.65 -15.20
CA TYR A 239 4.33 11.62 -13.74
C TYR A 239 4.30 13.05 -13.22
N VAL A 240 3.40 13.35 -12.29
CA VAL A 240 3.39 14.61 -11.56
C VAL A 240 4.48 14.56 -10.49
N THR A 241 5.34 15.57 -10.46
CA THR A 241 6.43 15.69 -9.47
C THR A 241 6.17 16.86 -8.52
N LEU A 242 7.10 17.08 -7.58
CA LEU A 242 7.09 18.27 -6.72
C LEU A 242 7.27 19.56 -7.54
N GLU A 243 8.04 19.48 -8.64
CA GLU A 243 8.48 20.63 -9.43
C GLU A 243 7.77 20.77 -10.77
N GLY A 244 6.92 19.80 -11.14
CA GLY A 244 6.07 19.90 -12.31
C GLY A 244 5.63 18.53 -12.84
N PHE A 245 6.07 18.23 -14.05
CA PHE A 245 5.68 17.02 -14.76
C PHE A 245 6.90 16.37 -15.40
N TRP A 246 7.14 15.11 -15.06
CA TRP A 246 8.22 14.29 -15.59
C TRP A 246 7.68 13.35 -16.66
N LYS A 247 8.44 13.19 -17.75
CA LYS A 247 8.19 12.15 -18.75
C LYS A 247 9.48 11.38 -18.97
N ASP A 248 9.39 10.05 -18.85
CA ASP A 248 10.53 9.16 -19.05
C ASP A 248 11.19 9.44 -20.43
N PRO A 249 12.50 9.78 -20.46
CA PRO A 249 13.21 9.98 -21.71
C PRO A 249 13.40 8.64 -22.46
N PRO A 250 13.72 8.68 -23.77
CA PRO A 250 13.94 7.45 -24.53
C PRO A 250 14.99 6.52 -23.91
N GLY A 251 14.61 5.26 -23.71
CA GLY A 251 15.47 4.23 -23.11
C GLY A 251 15.59 4.29 -21.59
N TYR A 252 14.82 5.15 -20.90
CA TYR A 252 14.85 5.27 -19.45
C TYR A 252 14.57 3.93 -18.73
N VAL A 253 13.67 3.11 -19.26
CA VAL A 253 13.35 1.80 -18.68
C VAL A 253 14.57 0.89 -18.64
N ASP A 254 15.31 0.81 -19.75
CA ASP A 254 16.47 -0.07 -19.89
C ASP A 254 17.69 0.42 -19.12
N LYS A 255 17.85 1.74 -18.98
CA LYS A 255 19.01 2.37 -18.34
C LYS A 255 18.85 2.53 -16.82
N ILE A 256 17.63 2.79 -16.37
CA ILE A 256 17.34 3.19 -14.99
C ILE A 256 16.41 2.19 -14.32
N VAL A 257 15.16 2.13 -14.78
CA VAL A 257 14.05 1.45 -14.10
C VAL A 257 14.33 -0.01 -13.85
N TRP A 258 14.58 -0.77 -14.92
CA TRP A 258 14.70 -2.21 -14.82
C TRP A 258 16.00 -2.64 -14.13
N PRO A 259 17.17 -2.03 -14.43
CA PRO A 259 18.38 -2.30 -13.67
C PRO A 259 18.24 -2.04 -12.16
N ASN A 260 17.56 -0.96 -11.75
CA ASN A 260 17.35 -0.67 -10.34
C ASN A 260 16.36 -1.63 -9.69
N TYR A 261 15.26 -1.96 -10.38
CA TYR A 261 14.34 -2.99 -9.92
C TYR A 261 15.06 -4.33 -9.72
N ALA A 262 15.85 -4.76 -10.71
CA ALA A 262 16.60 -6.00 -10.64
C ALA A 262 17.61 -5.99 -9.48
N ALA A 263 18.37 -4.91 -9.32
CA ALA A 263 19.34 -4.77 -8.23
C ALA A 263 18.66 -4.82 -6.85
N ALA A 264 17.55 -4.10 -6.68
CA ALA A 264 16.83 -4.02 -5.41
C ALA A 264 16.10 -5.33 -5.03
N HIS A 265 15.72 -6.15 -6.01
CA HIS A 265 14.87 -7.33 -5.77
C HIS A 265 15.56 -8.67 -6.05
N ALA A 266 16.77 -8.74 -6.62
CA ALA A 266 17.43 -9.99 -6.96
C ALA A 266 17.44 -11.01 -5.82
N TRP A 267 17.59 -10.56 -4.57
CA TRP A 267 17.55 -11.40 -3.37
C TRP A 267 16.24 -12.20 -3.19
N LEU A 268 15.14 -11.76 -3.79
CA LEU A 268 13.82 -12.40 -3.73
C LEU A 268 13.61 -13.41 -4.87
N PHE A 269 14.48 -13.42 -5.89
CA PHE A 269 14.37 -14.28 -7.06
C PHE A 269 15.35 -15.46 -7.00
N ALA A 270 14.91 -16.62 -7.49
CA ALA A 270 15.69 -17.84 -7.45
C ALA A 270 16.96 -17.71 -8.29
N GLY A 271 18.13 -17.72 -7.62
CA GLY A 271 19.44 -17.51 -8.23
C GLY A 271 19.74 -16.05 -8.59
N GLY A 272 18.98 -15.07 -8.08
CA GLY A 272 19.15 -13.66 -8.41
C GLY A 272 18.59 -13.25 -9.77
N ASP A 273 17.90 -14.16 -10.46
CA ASP A 273 17.45 -13.98 -11.83
C ASP A 273 16.04 -13.36 -11.89
N VAL A 274 16.02 -12.02 -11.89
CA VAL A 274 14.78 -11.24 -11.93
C VAL A 274 14.08 -11.34 -13.30
N GLU A 275 14.83 -11.54 -14.38
CA GLU A 275 14.27 -11.66 -15.74
C GLU A 275 13.44 -12.93 -15.91
N ARG A 276 13.90 -14.05 -15.32
CA ARG A 276 13.14 -15.30 -15.34
C ARG A 276 11.82 -15.20 -14.57
N GLY A 277 11.70 -14.26 -13.63
CA GLY A 277 10.46 -14.02 -12.91
C GLY A 277 10.12 -15.06 -11.84
N VAL A 278 11.02 -15.99 -11.53
CA VAL A 278 10.80 -17.08 -10.57
C VAL A 278 11.30 -16.65 -9.20
N LEU A 279 10.39 -16.57 -8.22
CA LEU A 279 10.74 -16.22 -6.85
C LEU A 279 11.42 -17.35 -6.10
N ASP A 280 12.27 -16.99 -5.16
CA ASP A 280 12.81 -17.89 -4.15
C ASP A 280 11.77 -18.04 -3.02
N PRO A 281 11.15 -19.22 -2.85
CA PRO A 281 10.11 -19.43 -1.84
C PRO A 281 10.66 -19.29 -0.41
N ASP A 282 11.92 -19.63 -0.16
CA ASP A 282 12.55 -19.48 1.15
C ASP A 282 12.81 -18.01 1.47
N ALA A 283 13.24 -17.23 0.48
CA ALA A 283 13.40 -15.79 0.63
C ALA A 283 12.06 -15.10 0.91
N ALA A 284 11.00 -15.45 0.16
CA ALA A 284 9.67 -14.91 0.38
C ALA A 284 9.12 -15.31 1.77
N ALA A 285 9.23 -16.58 2.15
CA ALA A 285 8.76 -17.09 3.43
C ALA A 285 9.51 -16.45 4.62
N ARG A 286 10.83 -16.29 4.53
CA ARG A 286 11.68 -15.67 5.57
C ARG A 286 11.18 -14.29 5.98
N TYR A 287 10.62 -13.54 5.05
CA TYR A 287 10.12 -12.19 5.27
C TYR A 287 8.60 -12.08 5.27
N GLY A 288 7.88 -13.19 5.14
CA GLY A 288 6.42 -13.21 5.09
C GLY A 288 5.84 -12.49 3.87
N ILE A 289 6.54 -12.51 2.74
CA ILE A 289 6.07 -11.92 1.48
C ILE A 289 5.09 -12.88 0.80
N LEU A 290 3.93 -12.35 0.44
CA LEU A 290 2.80 -13.07 -0.15
C LEU A 290 2.68 -12.70 -1.62
N VAL A 291 2.54 -13.72 -2.45
CA VAL A 291 2.55 -13.59 -3.91
C VAL A 291 1.39 -14.41 -4.47
N PRO A 292 0.67 -13.93 -5.50
CA PRO A 292 -0.34 -14.75 -6.19
C PRO A 292 0.25 -16.08 -6.64
N GLY A 293 -0.48 -17.18 -6.42
CA GLY A 293 -0.09 -18.51 -6.91
C GLY A 293 0.93 -19.30 -6.05
N ILE A 294 1.53 -18.70 -5.01
CA ILE A 294 2.39 -19.42 -4.06
C ILE A 294 1.58 -19.81 -2.81
N GLN A 295 1.36 -21.10 -2.59
CA GLN A 295 0.78 -21.60 -1.34
C GLN A 295 1.86 -21.60 -0.24
N GLN A 296 1.67 -20.83 0.83
CA GLN A 296 2.54 -20.90 2.01
C GLN A 296 2.22 -22.17 2.82
N GLY A 297 3.25 -22.92 3.23
CA GLY A 297 3.11 -24.04 4.18
C GLY A 297 3.24 -25.45 3.61
N VAL A 298 3.41 -25.63 2.29
CA VAL A 298 3.82 -26.92 1.72
C VAL A 298 5.34 -26.90 1.64
N ALA A 299 6.01 -27.54 2.60
CA ALA A 299 7.43 -27.84 2.46
C ALA A 299 7.62 -28.56 1.12
N ALA A 300 8.58 -28.11 0.32
CA ALA A 300 9.06 -28.83 -0.85
C ALA A 300 9.58 -30.19 -0.38
N THR A 301 8.68 -31.17 -0.24
CA THR A 301 9.03 -32.54 0.01
C THR A 301 9.60 -33.07 -1.29
N GLY A 302 10.91 -33.28 -1.26
CA GLY A 302 11.66 -33.79 -2.39
C GLY A 302 11.15 -35.14 -2.87
N GLU A 303 11.61 -35.48 -4.08
CA GLU A 303 11.35 -36.73 -4.82
C GLU A 303 10.10 -36.73 -5.70
N GLY A 304 9.96 -35.69 -6.53
CA GLY A 304 9.20 -35.73 -7.78
C GLY A 304 9.96 -34.91 -8.81
N GLY A 305 10.19 -35.45 -10.01
CA GLY A 305 10.96 -34.79 -11.06
C GLY A 305 10.52 -33.35 -11.28
N ALA A 306 11.47 -32.48 -11.68
CA ALA A 306 11.26 -31.08 -11.96
C ALA A 306 10.09 -30.83 -12.94
N SER A 307 8.87 -30.78 -12.43
CA SER A 307 7.81 -30.01 -13.05
C SER A 307 8.18 -28.57 -12.78
N ASP A 308 8.36 -27.82 -13.86
CA ASP A 308 8.59 -26.39 -13.92
C ASP A 308 7.48 -25.64 -13.18
N GLY A 309 7.53 -25.65 -11.84
CA GLY A 309 6.57 -25.04 -10.92
C GLY A 309 6.66 -23.52 -10.93
N GLY A 310 6.91 -22.95 -12.11
CA GLY A 310 6.94 -21.53 -12.36
C GLY A 310 5.57 -20.94 -12.03
N VAL A 311 5.56 -20.01 -11.08
CA VAL A 311 4.45 -19.07 -10.94
C VAL A 311 4.36 -18.31 -12.26
N ASP A 312 3.16 -18.23 -12.84
CA ASP A 312 2.94 -17.36 -14.00
C ASP A 312 3.30 -15.92 -13.59
N VAL A 313 4.33 -15.35 -14.22
CA VAL A 313 4.80 -14.00 -13.91
C VAL A 313 3.76 -12.94 -14.29
N ASP A 314 2.86 -13.25 -15.23
CA ASP A 314 1.92 -12.31 -15.83
C ASP A 314 0.44 -12.62 -15.50
N VAL A 315 0.17 -13.07 -14.27
CA VAL A 315 -1.17 -13.35 -13.73
C VAL A 315 -2.20 -12.28 -14.15
N ASP A 316 -3.41 -12.74 -14.51
CA ASP A 316 -4.52 -11.85 -14.82
C ASP A 316 -4.87 -10.95 -13.63
N PHE A 317 -5.15 -9.68 -13.89
CA PHE A 317 -5.39 -8.72 -12.83
C PHE A 317 -6.65 -9.04 -12.01
N ALA A 318 -7.68 -9.66 -12.60
CA ALA A 318 -8.87 -10.08 -11.86
C ALA A 318 -8.55 -11.21 -10.87
N ASP A 319 -7.63 -12.12 -11.24
CA ASP A 319 -7.17 -13.18 -10.35
C ASP A 319 -6.27 -12.61 -9.23
N ILE A 320 -5.45 -11.61 -9.53
CA ILE A 320 -4.69 -10.84 -8.52
C ILE A 320 -5.66 -10.15 -7.53
N LEU A 321 -6.72 -9.52 -8.03
CA LEU A 321 -7.72 -8.87 -7.19
C LEU A 321 -8.41 -9.87 -6.26
N ASP A 322 -8.86 -11.00 -6.79
CA ASP A 322 -9.52 -12.04 -6.00
C ASP A 322 -8.58 -12.60 -4.94
N TRP A 323 -7.35 -12.93 -5.32
CA TRP A 323 -6.30 -13.37 -4.39
C TRP A 323 -6.01 -12.35 -3.29
N ALA A 324 -5.88 -11.06 -3.64
CA ALA A 324 -5.55 -10.02 -2.68
C ALA A 324 -6.67 -9.79 -1.67
N VAL A 325 -7.93 -9.82 -2.12
CA VAL A 325 -9.11 -9.72 -1.24
C VAL A 325 -9.16 -10.88 -0.25
N ASP A 326 -9.03 -12.11 -0.74
CA ASP A 326 -9.10 -13.30 0.10
C ASP A 326 -7.91 -13.37 1.07
N THR A 327 -6.71 -13.00 0.60
CA THR A 327 -5.50 -12.91 1.41
C THR A 327 -5.62 -11.84 2.49
N LEU A 328 -6.14 -10.66 2.17
CA LEU A 328 -6.26 -9.56 3.11
C LEU A 328 -7.28 -9.87 4.21
N MET A 329 -8.44 -10.44 3.88
CA MET A 329 -9.42 -10.88 4.89
C MET A 329 -8.77 -11.85 5.90
N ARG A 330 -8.14 -12.92 5.40
CA ARG A 330 -7.45 -13.90 6.26
C ARG A 330 -6.33 -13.27 7.08
N LYS A 331 -5.47 -12.45 6.49
CA LYS A 331 -4.35 -11.84 7.22
C LYS A 331 -4.81 -10.79 8.23
N LEU A 332 -5.92 -10.09 8.00
CA LEU A 332 -6.51 -9.20 9.01
C LEU A 332 -7.04 -10.01 10.20
N GLU A 333 -7.65 -11.17 9.98
CA GLU A 333 -8.04 -12.07 11.07
C GLU A 333 -6.81 -12.52 11.89
N GLU A 334 -5.74 -12.95 11.22
CA GLU A 334 -4.50 -13.38 11.88
C GLU A 334 -3.87 -12.24 12.70
N VAL A 335 -3.71 -11.05 12.10
CA VAL A 335 -3.01 -9.92 12.72
C VAL A 335 -3.82 -9.27 13.84
N VAL A 336 -5.15 -9.14 13.68
CA VAL A 336 -6.00 -8.40 14.62
C VAL A 336 -6.61 -9.32 15.68
N LEU A 337 -7.05 -10.52 15.30
CA LEU A 337 -7.73 -11.46 16.21
C LEU A 337 -6.80 -12.53 16.79
N GLY A 338 -5.57 -12.66 16.25
CA GLY A 338 -4.63 -13.70 16.67
C GLY A 338 -5.07 -15.11 16.24
N MET A 339 -5.98 -15.22 15.29
CA MET A 339 -6.43 -16.50 14.75
C MET A 339 -5.27 -17.11 13.94
N SER A 340 -4.81 -18.31 14.28
CA SER A 340 -3.83 -19.03 13.46
C SER A 340 -4.58 -19.80 12.38
N SER A 341 -4.11 -19.74 11.12
CA SER A 341 -4.60 -20.58 10.02
C SER A 341 -4.04 -22.00 10.07
#